data_AF-A0A1H7RHA5-F1
#
_entry.id   AF-A0A1H7RHA5-F1
#
_cell.length_a   1.000
_cell.length_b   1.000
_cell.length_c   1.000
_cell.angle_alpha   90.00
_cell.angle_beta   90.00
_cell.angle_gamma   90.00
#
_symmetry.space_group_name_H-M   'P 1'
#
loop_
_entity.id
_entity.type
_entity.pdbx_description
1 polymer ?
#
loop_
_entity_poly.entity_id
_entity_poly.type
_entity_poly.pdbx_seq_one_letter_code
_entity_poly.pdbx_strand_id
1 'polypeptide(L)'
;MAEPRRTIDINDIAFGIIHTRMRLHFMATPKGDRSAVKYFVIGHPRTGTTTMHKLFEANGINSFHDSRDWQTGRYDAFSDFGQVRPVAAYDRVYPNARFILNFRPLRHYLNSIATHHQKVFSVQNFINEALRRADYFAWALEYFRGRDNFIAVNIEAPGAVAAVADFCGFAVKEPPGGAVNNVSNRPRFAQNAANIQAALEALDIVEEAGRGVLVSKLHGTRQDTLRAARDTLRVVE
;
A
#
# COMPACT_ATOMS: atom_id res chain seq x y z
N MET A 1 13.39 3.44 -29.95
CA MET A 1 13.84 3.35 -28.54
C MET A 1 13.20 2.12 -27.93
N ALA A 2 13.91 1.35 -27.12
CA ALA A 2 13.35 0.15 -26.49
C ALA A 2 12.30 0.52 -25.45
N GLU A 3 11.24 -0.30 -25.34
CA GLU A 3 10.30 -0.36 -24.20
C GLU A 3 11.00 -0.07 -22.86
N PRO A 4 10.74 0.97 -22.05
CA PRO A 4 11.34 1.02 -20.72
C PRO A 4 10.86 -0.19 -19.92
N ARG A 5 11.81 -1.04 -19.55
CA ARG A 5 11.55 -2.30 -18.88
C ARG A 5 12.04 -2.24 -17.44
N ARG A 6 11.35 -2.96 -16.56
CA ARG A 6 11.83 -3.22 -15.21
C ARG A 6 13.16 -3.94 -15.30
N THR A 7 14.17 -3.45 -14.59
CA THR A 7 15.43 -4.16 -14.37
C THR A 7 15.43 -4.77 -12.98
N ILE A 8 16.16 -5.87 -12.80
CA ILE A 8 16.41 -6.41 -11.46
C ILE A 8 17.31 -5.42 -10.73
N ASP A 9 16.86 -4.94 -9.58
CA ASP A 9 17.66 -4.07 -8.70
C ASP A 9 17.86 -4.69 -7.30
N ILE A 10 18.66 -4.01 -6.48
CA ILE A 10 18.95 -4.44 -5.11
C ILE A 10 17.68 -4.57 -4.25
N ASN A 11 16.63 -3.79 -4.53
CA ASN A 11 15.38 -3.88 -3.78
C ASN A 11 14.63 -5.16 -4.13
N ASP A 12 14.74 -5.68 -5.35
CA ASP A 12 14.11 -6.94 -5.72
C ASP A 12 14.71 -8.11 -4.94
N ILE A 13 16.05 -8.13 -4.81
CA ILE A 13 16.76 -9.10 -3.97
C ILE A 13 16.35 -8.91 -2.50
N ALA A 14 16.37 -7.67 -2.01
CA ALA A 14 16.01 -7.36 -0.64
C ALA A 14 14.56 -7.78 -0.31
N PHE A 15 13.60 -7.51 -1.20
CA PHE A 15 12.21 -7.90 -1.02
C PHE A 15 12.02 -9.42 -1.08
N GLY A 16 12.75 -10.13 -1.94
CA GLY A 16 12.76 -11.61 -1.93
C GLY A 16 13.19 -12.17 -0.56
N ILE A 17 14.27 -11.63 0.00
CA ILE A 17 14.76 -12.01 1.34
C ILE A 17 13.74 -11.64 2.42
N ILE A 18 13.20 -10.42 2.38
CA ILE A 18 12.21 -9.93 3.34
C ILE A 18 10.95 -10.80 3.31
N HIS A 19 10.40 -11.10 2.14
CA HIS A 19 9.21 -11.96 2.02
C HIS A 19 9.43 -13.34 2.62
N THR A 20 10.61 -13.94 2.35
CA THR A 20 10.98 -15.23 2.91
C THR A 20 11.08 -15.15 4.44
N ARG A 21 11.78 -14.14 4.95
CA ARG A 21 11.91 -13.89 6.39
C ARG A 21 10.55 -13.70 7.06
N MET A 22 9.67 -12.88 6.46
CA MET A 22 8.35 -12.59 7.03
C MET A 22 7.46 -13.83 7.06
N ARG A 23 7.53 -14.68 6.05
CA ARG A 23 6.82 -15.94 6.03
C ARG A 23 7.30 -16.89 7.14
N LEU A 24 8.62 -17.05 7.30
CA LEU A 24 9.21 -17.89 8.34
C LEU A 24 8.90 -17.35 9.74
N HIS A 25 9.08 -16.05 9.96
CA HIS A 25 8.73 -15.39 11.21
C HIS A 25 7.25 -15.57 11.54
N PHE A 26 6.36 -15.37 10.56
CA PHE A 26 4.93 -15.58 10.78
C PHE A 26 4.63 -17.05 11.09
N MET A 27 5.30 -18.03 10.49
CA MET A 27 5.11 -19.44 10.85
C MET A 27 5.46 -19.72 12.32
N ALA A 28 6.58 -19.17 12.81
CA ALA A 28 7.09 -19.42 14.16
C ALA A 28 6.43 -18.61 15.28
N THR A 29 5.75 -17.50 14.98
CA THR A 29 5.20 -16.61 16.00
C THR A 29 3.84 -17.06 16.55
N PRO A 30 3.52 -16.77 17.83
CA PRO A 30 2.19 -17.01 18.38
C PRO A 30 1.12 -16.24 17.60
N LYS A 31 0.01 -16.92 17.28
CA LYS A 31 -1.09 -16.33 16.50
C LYS A 31 -2.14 -15.61 17.35
N GLY A 32 -2.14 -15.81 18.67
CA GLY A 32 -3.24 -15.39 19.53
C GLY A 32 -4.55 -16.05 19.12
N ASP A 33 -5.66 -15.37 19.37
CA ASP A 33 -6.97 -15.79 18.91
C ASP A 33 -7.09 -15.63 17.38
N ARG A 34 -7.34 -16.76 16.69
CA ARG A 34 -7.52 -16.80 15.24
C ARG A 34 -8.92 -16.38 14.80
N SER A 35 -9.89 -16.43 15.71
CA SER A 35 -11.27 -16.01 15.45
C SER A 35 -11.48 -14.50 15.62
N ALA A 36 -10.54 -13.82 16.28
CA ALA A 36 -10.56 -12.37 16.41
C ALA A 36 -10.52 -11.66 15.04
N VAL A 37 -11.23 -10.54 14.94
CA VAL A 37 -11.15 -9.66 13.77
C VAL A 37 -9.78 -8.97 13.78
N LYS A 38 -9.02 -9.15 12.70
CA LYS A 38 -7.72 -8.49 12.50
C LYS A 38 -7.80 -7.51 11.33
N TYR A 39 -7.19 -6.34 11.46
CA TYR A 39 -7.17 -5.31 10.43
C TYR A 39 -5.76 -5.16 9.86
N PHE A 40 -5.58 -5.45 8.58
CA PHE A 40 -4.29 -5.39 7.93
C PHE A 40 -4.28 -4.27 6.88
N VAL A 41 -3.51 -3.22 7.13
CA VAL A 41 -3.24 -2.16 6.16
C VAL A 41 -2.07 -2.59 5.30
N ILE A 42 -2.38 -3.09 4.10
CA ILE A 42 -1.46 -3.79 3.22
C ILE A 42 -0.83 -2.88 2.16
N GLY A 43 -1.09 -1.58 2.16
CA GLY A 43 -0.48 -0.65 1.22
C GLY A 43 1.00 -0.39 1.49
N HIS A 44 1.57 0.40 0.57
CA HIS A 44 2.97 0.85 0.66
C HIS A 44 3.15 1.84 1.82
N PRO A 45 4.36 2.00 2.39
CA PRO A 45 4.62 3.10 3.30
C PRO A 45 4.32 4.45 2.62
N ARG A 46 4.16 5.51 3.42
CA ARG A 46 3.90 6.88 2.91
C ARG A 46 2.55 7.07 2.19
N THR A 47 1.60 6.17 2.44
CA THR A 47 0.22 6.23 1.91
C THR A 47 -0.82 6.37 3.02
N GLY A 48 -0.50 7.11 4.09
CA GLY A 48 -1.46 7.37 5.18
C GLY A 48 -1.50 6.31 6.29
N THR A 49 -0.43 5.52 6.48
CA THR A 49 -0.37 4.46 7.50
C THR A 49 -0.53 5.01 8.92
N THR A 50 0.02 6.20 9.23
CA THR A 50 -0.21 6.90 10.50
C THR A 50 -1.68 7.29 10.71
N THR A 51 -2.38 7.73 9.67
CA THR A 51 -3.80 8.06 9.74
C THR A 51 -4.62 6.82 10.09
N MET A 52 -4.32 5.69 9.44
CA MET A 52 -4.98 4.42 9.74
C MET A 52 -4.72 3.98 11.18
N HIS A 53 -3.47 4.07 11.64
CA HIS A 53 -3.12 3.77 13.03
C HIS A 53 -3.95 4.58 14.03
N LYS A 54 -4.01 5.91 13.87
CA LYS A 54 -4.82 6.80 14.72
C LYS A 54 -6.31 6.51 14.64
N LEU A 55 -6.82 6.12 13.46
CA LEU A 55 -8.22 5.72 13.29
C LEU A 55 -8.53 4.46 14.11
N PHE A 56 -7.62 3.48 14.11
CA PHE A 56 -7.77 2.27 14.93
C PHE A 56 -7.75 2.59 16.43
N GLU A 57 -6.77 3.38 16.89
CA GLU A 57 -6.68 3.80 18.30
C GLU A 57 -7.93 4.56 18.75
N ALA A 58 -8.44 5.46 17.91
CA ALA A 58 -9.66 6.23 18.21
C ALA A 58 -10.91 5.34 18.34
N ASN A 59 -10.89 4.14 17.78
CA ASN A 59 -11.95 3.14 17.91
C ASN A 59 -11.63 2.07 18.98
N GLY A 60 -10.64 2.31 19.84
CA GLY A 60 -10.27 1.39 20.93
C GLY A 60 -9.56 0.12 20.48
N ILE A 61 -9.03 0.09 19.25
CA ILE A 61 -8.37 -1.08 18.67
C ILE A 61 -6.88 -1.03 18.99
N ASN A 62 -6.35 -2.13 19.53
CA ASN A 62 -4.92 -2.25 19.81
C ASN A 62 -4.12 -2.32 18.50
N SER A 63 -3.49 -1.21 18.12
CA SER A 63 -2.89 -1.02 16.79
C SER A 63 -1.36 -0.99 16.83
N PHE A 64 -0.74 -1.67 15.88
CA PHE A 64 0.70 -1.67 15.65
C PHE A 64 1.05 -0.86 14.40
N HIS A 65 1.92 0.14 14.54
CA HIS A 65 2.39 1.01 13.44
C HIS A 65 3.91 1.12 13.44
N ASP A 66 4.57 0.19 12.75
CA ASP A 66 6.04 0.17 12.59
C ASP A 66 6.43 -0.77 11.42
N SER A 67 7.64 -0.59 10.92
CA SER A 67 8.34 -1.43 9.96
C SER A 67 8.74 -2.82 10.51
N ARG A 68 8.79 -2.98 11.85
CA ARG A 68 9.09 -4.26 12.52
C ARG A 68 8.05 -5.33 12.23
N ASP A 69 8.37 -6.58 12.57
CA ASP A 69 7.52 -7.72 12.28
C ASP A 69 6.21 -7.66 13.07
N TRP A 70 5.09 -7.85 12.36
CA TRP A 70 3.75 -7.75 12.95
C TRP A 70 3.50 -8.89 13.94
N GLN A 71 3.32 -8.52 15.22
CA GLN A 71 3.10 -9.45 16.33
C GLN A 71 1.60 -9.79 16.42
N THR A 72 1.12 -10.66 15.52
CA THR A 72 -0.32 -10.88 15.32
C THR A 72 -1.06 -11.48 16.52
N GLY A 73 -0.34 -12.11 17.45
CA GLY A 73 -0.89 -12.57 18.72
C GLY A 73 -1.07 -11.49 19.79
N ARG A 74 -0.58 -10.26 19.58
CA ARG A 74 -0.62 -9.17 20.59
C ARG A 74 -1.49 -7.98 20.18
N TYR A 75 -1.60 -7.70 18.88
CA TYR A 75 -2.32 -6.54 18.35
C TYR A 75 -3.48 -7.00 17.47
N ASP A 76 -4.38 -6.08 17.15
CA ASP A 76 -5.58 -6.32 16.35
C ASP A 76 -5.54 -5.59 15.02
N ALA A 77 -4.85 -4.46 14.95
CA ALA A 77 -4.63 -3.73 13.71
C ALA A 77 -3.15 -3.55 13.40
N PHE A 78 -2.79 -3.59 12.13
CA PHE A 78 -1.41 -3.51 11.68
C PHE A 78 -1.29 -2.59 10.49
N SER A 79 -0.32 -1.69 10.54
CA SER A 79 -0.04 -0.78 9.45
C SER A 79 1.45 -0.51 9.31
N ASP A 80 1.80 0.02 8.13
CA ASP A 80 3.16 0.24 7.66
C ASP A 80 3.88 -1.00 7.13
N PHE A 81 4.61 -0.80 6.02
CA PHE A 81 5.29 -1.87 5.27
C PHE A 81 4.37 -3.06 4.92
N GLY A 82 3.09 -2.80 4.67
CA GLY A 82 2.09 -3.84 4.40
C GLY A 82 2.38 -4.64 3.13
N GLN A 83 2.97 -3.99 2.13
CA GLN A 83 3.29 -4.58 0.82
C GLN A 83 4.34 -5.68 0.85
N VAL A 84 5.12 -5.79 1.94
CA VAL A 84 6.13 -6.84 2.12
C VAL A 84 5.71 -7.94 3.09
N ARG A 85 4.43 -7.93 3.50
CA ARG A 85 3.91 -8.90 4.47
C ARG A 85 3.32 -10.13 3.77
N PRO A 86 3.27 -11.30 4.44
CA PRO A 86 2.69 -12.51 3.89
C PRO A 86 1.16 -12.46 3.98
N VAL A 87 0.54 -11.52 3.25
CA VAL A 87 -0.90 -11.23 3.31
C VAL A 87 -1.75 -12.49 3.13
N ALA A 88 -1.42 -13.34 2.15
CA ALA A 88 -2.15 -14.58 1.92
C ALA A 88 -2.05 -15.59 3.09
N ALA A 89 -0.97 -15.53 3.89
CA ALA A 89 -0.86 -16.33 5.09
C ALA A 89 -1.69 -15.75 6.24
N TYR A 90 -1.77 -14.41 6.36
CA TYR A 90 -2.66 -13.76 7.33
C TYR A 90 -4.12 -14.10 7.05
N ASP A 91 -4.56 -13.98 5.80
CA ASP A 91 -5.93 -14.28 5.37
C ASP A 91 -6.33 -15.73 5.71
N ARG A 92 -5.42 -16.68 5.48
CA ARG A 92 -5.66 -18.09 5.83
C ARG A 92 -5.76 -18.34 7.34
N VAL A 93 -4.97 -17.62 8.14
CA VAL A 93 -4.90 -17.86 9.59
C VAL A 93 -6.02 -17.14 10.33
N TYR A 94 -6.46 -15.99 9.84
CA TYR A 94 -7.47 -15.14 10.45
C TYR A 94 -8.68 -15.01 9.50
N PRO A 95 -9.64 -15.95 9.53
CA PRO A 95 -10.78 -15.96 8.60
C PRO A 95 -11.68 -14.71 8.69
N ASN A 96 -11.67 -14.03 9.84
CA ASN A 96 -12.43 -12.80 10.07
C ASN A 96 -11.60 -11.53 9.80
N ALA A 97 -10.41 -11.66 9.21
CA ALA A 97 -9.55 -10.51 8.93
C ALA A 97 -10.12 -9.61 7.83
N ARG A 98 -9.84 -8.31 7.96
CA ARG A 98 -10.16 -7.28 6.99
C ARG A 98 -8.88 -6.64 6.45
N PHE A 99 -8.84 -6.46 5.13
CA PHE A 99 -7.66 -5.99 4.42
C PHE A 99 -7.93 -4.63 3.78
N ILE A 100 -6.99 -3.70 3.98
CA ILE A 100 -7.08 -2.32 3.53
C ILE A 100 -5.88 -2.02 2.65
N LEU A 101 -6.08 -1.93 1.34
CA LEU A 101 -5.07 -1.43 0.42
C LEU A 101 -5.17 0.10 0.37
N ASN A 102 -4.45 0.78 1.26
CA ASN A 102 -4.28 2.22 1.18
C ASN A 102 -3.25 2.60 0.12
N PHE A 103 -3.58 3.60 -0.70
CA PHE A 103 -2.71 4.09 -1.74
C PHE A 103 -2.90 5.60 -1.95
N ARG A 104 -2.10 6.18 -2.84
CA ARG A 104 -2.18 7.59 -3.24
C ARG A 104 -1.70 7.74 -4.70
N PRO A 105 -1.93 8.85 -5.42
CA PRO A 105 -1.39 9.06 -6.75
C PRO A 105 0.11 8.72 -6.85
N LEU A 106 0.51 8.02 -7.91
CA LEU A 106 1.87 7.49 -8.07
C LEU A 106 2.91 8.62 -7.96
N ARG A 107 2.68 9.76 -8.62
CA ARG A 107 3.59 10.91 -8.55
C ARG A 107 3.77 11.40 -7.11
N HIS A 108 2.68 11.51 -6.36
CA HIS A 108 2.71 11.95 -4.95
C HIS A 108 3.45 10.96 -4.06
N TYR A 109 3.28 9.66 -4.32
CA TYR A 109 4.02 8.60 -3.65
C TYR A 109 5.51 8.65 -3.92
N LEU A 110 5.94 8.72 -5.19
CA LEU A 110 7.35 8.76 -5.56
C LEU A 110 8.05 9.96 -4.92
N ASN A 111 7.39 11.13 -4.95
CA ASN A 111 7.86 12.32 -4.25
C ASN A 111 8.01 12.08 -2.74
N SER A 112 7.03 11.43 -2.11
CA SER A 112 7.09 11.17 -0.67
C SER A 112 8.19 10.17 -0.30
N ILE A 113 8.44 9.13 -1.09
CA ILE A 113 9.51 8.17 -0.84
C ILE A 113 10.88 8.81 -1.05
N ALA A 114 11.06 9.53 -2.16
CA ALA A 114 12.29 10.24 -2.45
C ALA A 114 12.67 11.21 -1.32
N THR A 115 11.68 11.97 -0.83
CA THR A 115 11.85 12.87 0.31
C THR A 115 12.12 12.12 1.61
N HIS A 116 11.52 10.96 1.83
CA HIS A 116 11.77 10.18 3.04
C HIS A 116 13.21 9.65 3.09
N HIS A 117 13.72 9.08 1.99
CA HIS A 117 15.06 8.49 1.98
C HIS A 117 16.21 9.49 1.96
N GLN A 118 15.93 10.77 1.68
CA GLN A 118 16.95 11.84 1.67
C GLN A 118 18.19 11.47 0.82
N LYS A 119 17.96 10.89 -0.36
CA LYS A 119 18.99 10.68 -1.38
C LYS A 119 18.46 10.93 -2.79
N VAL A 120 19.36 11.11 -3.74
CA VAL A 120 19.02 11.19 -5.17
C VAL A 120 18.90 9.79 -5.75
N PHE A 121 17.80 9.51 -6.43
CA PHE A 121 17.53 8.25 -7.11
C PHE A 121 17.64 8.43 -8.61
N SER A 122 18.06 7.40 -9.34
CA SER A 122 18.09 7.44 -10.80
C SER A 122 16.69 7.36 -11.41
N VAL A 123 16.55 7.74 -12.68
CA VAL A 123 15.32 7.53 -13.48
C VAL A 123 14.91 6.05 -13.45
N GLN A 124 15.86 5.13 -13.62
CA GLN A 124 15.59 3.69 -13.59
C GLN A 124 15.06 3.22 -12.24
N ASN A 125 15.50 3.79 -11.11
CA ASN A 125 14.95 3.45 -9.80
C ASN A 125 13.47 3.82 -9.71
N PHE A 126 13.05 4.95 -10.27
CA PHE A 126 11.65 5.36 -10.29
C PHE A 126 10.82 4.51 -11.26
N ILE A 127 11.38 4.11 -12.41
CA ILE A 127 10.74 3.14 -13.33
C ILE A 127 10.48 1.82 -12.61
N ASN A 128 11.51 1.26 -11.97
CA ASN A 128 11.40 0.00 -11.23
C ASN A 128 10.37 0.08 -10.11
N GLU A 129 10.33 1.18 -9.36
CA GLU A 129 9.38 1.38 -8.28
C GLU A 129 7.94 1.52 -8.78
N ALA A 130 7.71 2.24 -9.89
CA ALA A 130 6.40 2.36 -10.51
C ALA A 130 5.86 1.00 -10.97
N LEU A 131 6.69 0.21 -11.64
CA LEU A 131 6.34 -1.13 -12.12
C LEU A 131 6.10 -2.10 -10.96
N ARG A 132 6.98 -2.12 -9.95
CA ARG A 132 6.83 -2.96 -8.75
C ARG A 132 5.53 -2.66 -8.01
N ARG A 133 5.18 -1.39 -7.90
CA ARG A 133 3.92 -0.98 -7.29
C ARG A 133 2.71 -1.40 -8.12
N ALA A 134 2.78 -1.27 -9.45
CA ALA A 134 1.73 -1.73 -10.35
C ALA A 134 1.54 -3.25 -10.22
N ASP A 135 2.62 -4.04 -10.15
CA ASP A 135 2.57 -5.49 -9.93
C ASP A 135 1.90 -5.84 -8.61
N TYR A 136 2.20 -5.12 -7.53
CA TYR A 136 1.57 -5.34 -6.23
C TYR A 136 0.07 -5.05 -6.25
N PHE A 137 -0.36 -3.97 -6.93
CA PHE A 137 -1.79 -3.66 -7.08
C PHE A 137 -2.51 -4.71 -7.90
N ALA A 138 -1.89 -5.18 -9.00
CA ALA A 138 -2.45 -6.25 -9.81
C ALA A 138 -2.64 -7.54 -8.99
N TRP A 139 -1.62 -7.91 -8.20
CA TRP A 139 -1.71 -9.05 -7.28
C TRP A 139 -2.85 -8.89 -6.26
N ALA A 140 -2.98 -7.71 -5.63
CA ALA A 140 -4.02 -7.47 -4.63
C ALA A 140 -5.43 -7.56 -5.24
N LEU A 141 -5.65 -6.92 -6.41
CA LEU A 141 -6.93 -6.97 -7.11
C LEU A 141 -7.32 -8.39 -7.50
N GLU A 142 -6.38 -9.20 -7.99
CA GLU A 142 -6.63 -10.59 -8.36
C GLU A 142 -6.89 -11.46 -7.15
N TYR A 143 -6.08 -11.33 -6.09
CA TYR A 143 -6.20 -12.13 -4.87
C TYR A 143 -7.52 -11.88 -4.13
N PHE A 144 -7.97 -10.62 -4.10
CA PHE A 144 -9.18 -10.23 -3.39
C PHE A 144 -10.45 -10.20 -4.24
N ARG A 145 -10.37 -10.49 -5.55
CA ARG A 145 -11.52 -10.45 -6.48
C ARG A 145 -12.78 -11.06 -5.87
N GLY A 146 -13.86 -10.29 -5.85
CA GLY A 146 -15.18 -10.71 -5.36
C GLY A 146 -15.29 -10.90 -3.84
N ARG A 147 -14.30 -10.48 -3.05
CA ARG A 147 -14.30 -10.64 -1.59
C ARG A 147 -14.78 -9.38 -0.89
N ASP A 148 -15.60 -9.56 0.14
CA ASP A 148 -16.18 -8.51 0.98
C ASP A 148 -15.26 -8.05 2.12
N ASN A 149 -14.21 -8.82 2.41
CA ASN A 149 -13.23 -8.54 3.46
C ASN A 149 -12.06 -7.66 2.98
N PHE A 150 -12.21 -6.95 1.87
CA PHE A 150 -11.19 -6.08 1.28
C PHE A 150 -11.74 -4.72 0.85
N ILE A 151 -10.96 -3.67 1.10
CA ILE A 151 -11.17 -2.33 0.54
C ILE A 151 -9.85 -1.79 -0.02
N ALA A 152 -9.92 -1.09 -1.16
CA ALA A 152 -8.82 -0.27 -1.66
C ALA A 152 -9.21 1.21 -1.60
N VAL A 153 -8.31 2.05 -1.08
CA VAL A 153 -8.61 3.46 -0.80
C VAL A 153 -7.45 4.37 -1.20
N ASN A 154 -7.73 5.31 -2.10
CA ASN A 154 -6.90 6.47 -2.32
C ASN A 154 -7.03 7.39 -1.10
N ILE A 155 -6.00 7.48 -0.27
CA ILE A 155 -6.02 8.29 0.95
C ILE A 155 -6.12 9.80 0.71
N GLU A 156 -5.98 10.25 -0.54
CA GLU A 156 -6.18 11.64 -0.94
C GLU A 156 -7.60 11.90 -1.47
N ALA A 157 -8.41 10.86 -1.67
CA ALA A 157 -9.79 11.00 -2.11
C ALA A 157 -10.68 11.54 -0.96
N PRO A 158 -11.69 12.38 -1.28
CA PRO A 158 -12.67 12.82 -0.29
C PRO A 158 -13.37 11.64 0.38
N GLY A 159 -13.46 11.66 1.72
CA GLY A 159 -14.13 10.61 2.49
C GLY A 159 -13.36 9.28 2.58
N ALA A 160 -12.10 9.23 2.15
CA ALA A 160 -11.27 8.02 2.20
C ALA A 160 -11.22 7.35 3.58
N VAL A 161 -10.97 8.13 4.64
CA VAL A 161 -10.85 7.61 6.01
C VAL A 161 -12.20 7.15 6.54
N ALA A 162 -13.26 7.96 6.34
CA ALA A 162 -14.63 7.56 6.64
C ALA A 162 -15.04 6.25 5.94
N ALA A 163 -14.67 6.05 4.68
CA ALA A 163 -14.97 4.80 3.96
C ALA A 163 -14.26 3.58 4.57
N VAL A 164 -13.02 3.74 5.05
CA VAL A 164 -12.32 2.69 5.82
C VAL A 164 -13.03 2.44 7.14
N ALA A 165 -13.48 3.48 7.84
CA ALA A 165 -14.21 3.33 9.10
C ALA A 165 -15.55 2.58 8.88
N ASP A 166 -16.27 2.89 7.80
CA ASP A 166 -17.52 2.21 7.42
C ASP A 166 -17.29 0.74 7.07
N PHE A 167 -16.27 0.46 6.25
CA PHE A 167 -15.82 -0.91 5.98
C PHE A 167 -15.39 -1.62 7.28
N CYS A 168 -14.78 -0.85 8.18
CA CYS A 168 -14.42 -1.12 9.56
C CYS A 168 -15.58 -1.55 10.48
N GLY A 169 -16.80 -1.08 10.19
CA GLY A 169 -17.86 -1.06 11.21
C GLY A 169 -17.51 -0.19 12.42
N PHE A 170 -16.65 0.80 12.23
CA PHE A 170 -16.15 1.68 13.29
C PHE A 170 -17.15 2.80 13.60
N ALA A 171 -17.25 3.18 14.86
CA ALA A 171 -18.09 4.28 15.31
C ALA A 171 -17.45 5.63 14.99
N VAL A 172 -16.14 5.77 15.25
CA VAL A 172 -15.38 6.98 14.93
C VAL A 172 -14.96 6.91 13.46
N LYS A 173 -15.42 7.90 12.67
CA LYS A 173 -15.21 7.96 11.22
C LYS A 173 -13.92 8.67 10.81
N GLU A 174 -13.40 9.53 11.67
CA GLU A 174 -12.18 10.29 11.44
C GLU A 174 -11.33 10.31 12.73
N PRO A 175 -10.01 10.16 12.65
CA PRO A 175 -9.16 10.22 13.83
C PRO A 175 -9.16 11.63 14.46
N PRO A 176 -8.92 11.74 15.78
CA PRO A 176 -8.72 13.03 16.44
C PRO A 176 -7.64 13.86 15.73
N GLY A 177 -7.97 15.11 15.40
CA GLY A 177 -7.08 16.00 14.62
C GLY A 177 -7.13 15.80 13.10
N GLY A 178 -8.02 14.93 12.60
CA GLY A 178 -8.26 14.71 11.17
C GLY A 178 -7.21 13.84 10.48
N ALA A 179 -7.43 13.59 9.18
CA ALA A 179 -6.54 12.79 8.36
C ALA A 179 -5.13 13.41 8.27
N VAL A 180 -4.11 12.67 8.72
CA VAL A 180 -2.71 13.11 8.67
C VAL A 180 -2.06 12.65 7.37
N ASN A 181 -2.21 13.47 6.32
CA ASN A 181 -1.45 13.30 5.09
C ASN A 181 -0.04 13.86 5.28
N ASN A 182 0.79 13.16 6.05
CA ASN A 182 2.15 13.58 6.42
C ASN A 182 2.97 14.07 5.21
N VAL A 183 2.97 15.38 4.99
CA VAL A 183 3.90 16.06 4.08
C VAL A 183 5.21 16.14 4.86
N SER A 184 6.23 15.46 4.36
CA SER A 184 7.55 15.52 4.99
C SER A 184 8.08 16.96 4.93
N ASN A 185 8.49 17.50 6.08
CA ASN A 185 9.18 18.80 6.16
C ASN A 185 10.65 18.73 5.72
N ARG A 186 11.16 17.52 5.44
CA ARG A 186 12.52 17.32 4.95
C ARG A 186 12.71 17.98 3.58
N PRO A 187 13.93 18.47 3.26
CA PRO A 187 14.21 19.10 1.98
C PRO A 187 13.97 18.13 0.82
N ARG A 188 13.46 18.67 -0.28
CA ARG A 188 13.24 17.93 -1.53
C ARG A 188 14.41 18.23 -2.48
N PHE A 189 14.98 17.20 -3.09
CA PHE A 189 16.00 17.39 -4.12
C PHE A 189 15.35 17.66 -5.48
N ALA A 190 15.70 18.79 -6.10
CA ALA A 190 15.24 19.14 -7.44
C ALA A 190 15.54 18.03 -8.47
N GLN A 191 16.69 17.37 -8.33
CA GLN A 191 17.06 16.24 -9.19
C GLN A 191 16.06 15.08 -9.13
N ASN A 192 15.48 14.78 -7.96
CA ASN A 192 14.46 13.74 -7.86
C ASN A 192 13.17 14.13 -8.59
N ALA A 193 12.79 15.41 -8.55
CA ALA A 193 11.62 15.87 -9.31
C ALA A 193 11.82 15.69 -10.82
N ALA A 194 13.01 16.05 -11.33
CA ALA A 194 13.38 15.82 -12.73
C ALA A 194 13.42 14.32 -13.09
N ASN A 195 14.03 13.50 -12.23
CA ASN A 195 14.14 12.06 -12.47
C ASN A 195 12.78 11.34 -12.40
N ILE A 196 11.87 11.78 -11.53
CA ILE A 196 10.49 11.30 -11.49
C ILE A 196 9.76 11.67 -12.78
N GLN A 197 9.87 12.93 -13.23
CA GLN A 197 9.22 13.37 -14.46
C GLN A 197 9.71 12.53 -15.66
N ALA A 198 11.03 12.39 -15.83
CA ALA A 198 11.62 11.59 -16.89
C ALA A 198 11.19 10.11 -16.85
N ALA A 199 11.05 9.53 -15.64
CA ALA A 199 10.56 8.16 -15.49
C ALA A 199 9.10 8.01 -15.92
N LEU A 200 8.25 8.98 -15.56
CA LEU A 200 6.82 8.97 -15.92
C LEU A 200 6.61 9.21 -17.43
N GLU A 201 7.44 10.04 -18.05
CA GLU A 201 7.49 10.26 -19.51
C GLU A 201 7.92 8.99 -20.24
N ALA A 202 9.00 8.35 -19.77
CA ALA A 202 9.45 7.08 -20.35
C ALA A 202 8.33 6.02 -20.32
N LEU A 203 7.55 5.98 -19.24
CA LEU A 203 6.45 5.03 -19.06
C LEU A 203 5.12 5.46 -19.71
N ASP A 204 5.04 6.63 -20.36
CA ASP A 204 3.79 7.19 -20.93
C ASP A 204 2.60 7.28 -19.94
N ILE A 205 2.89 7.67 -18.68
CA ILE A 205 1.90 7.75 -17.59
C ILE A 205 1.92 9.09 -16.84
N VAL A 206 2.46 10.15 -17.43
CA VAL A 206 2.59 11.48 -16.80
C VAL A 206 1.27 11.97 -16.19
N GLU A 207 0.19 11.95 -16.98
CA GLU A 207 -1.15 12.36 -16.56
C GLU A 207 -1.78 11.36 -15.59
N GLU A 208 -1.65 10.07 -15.88
CA GLU A 208 -2.22 9.01 -15.04
C GLU A 208 -1.66 9.02 -13.62
N ALA A 209 -0.36 9.29 -13.47
CA ALA A 209 0.34 9.29 -12.20
C ALA A 209 -0.18 10.34 -11.21
N GLY A 210 -0.93 11.34 -11.67
CA GLY A 210 -1.60 12.35 -10.84
C GLY A 210 -3.00 11.96 -10.37
N ARG A 211 -3.65 10.96 -10.99
CA ARG A 211 -5.08 10.67 -10.76
C ARG A 211 -5.36 9.70 -9.60
N GLY A 212 -4.38 8.91 -9.16
CA GLY A 212 -4.62 7.91 -8.12
C GLY A 212 -5.49 6.75 -8.59
N VAL A 213 -5.08 6.06 -9.66
CA VAL A 213 -5.78 4.87 -10.17
C VAL A 213 -5.15 3.58 -9.64
N LEU A 214 -5.98 2.56 -9.38
CA LEU A 214 -5.52 1.20 -9.06
C LEU A 214 -5.12 0.40 -10.30
N VAL A 215 -5.82 0.61 -11.42
CA VAL A 215 -5.52 -0.03 -12.71
C VAL A 215 -4.85 0.98 -13.62
N SER A 216 -3.63 0.65 -14.03
CA SER A 216 -2.71 1.55 -14.73
C SER A 216 -2.44 1.04 -16.14
N LYS A 217 -2.05 1.95 -17.06
CA LYS A 217 -1.45 1.55 -18.35
C LYS A 217 -0.28 0.57 -18.19
N LEU A 218 0.44 0.63 -17.07
CA LEU A 218 1.55 -0.28 -16.74
C LEU A 218 1.13 -1.75 -16.67
N HIS A 219 -0.16 -2.05 -16.49
CA HIS A 219 -0.66 -3.43 -16.47
C HIS A 219 -0.77 -4.05 -17.87
N GLY A 220 -0.59 -3.27 -18.94
CA GLY A 220 -0.57 -3.77 -20.32
C GLY A 220 -1.83 -4.55 -20.66
N THR A 221 -1.68 -5.78 -21.13
CA THR A 221 -2.78 -6.67 -21.54
C THR A 221 -3.66 -7.15 -20.39
N ARG A 222 -3.24 -6.97 -19.13
CA ARG A 222 -4.03 -7.37 -17.95
C ARG A 222 -5.07 -6.33 -17.54
N GLN A 223 -5.07 -5.13 -18.14
CA GLN A 223 -5.94 -4.03 -17.72
C GLN A 223 -7.42 -4.41 -17.65
N ASP A 224 -7.96 -5.06 -18.67
CA ASP A 224 -9.39 -5.41 -18.71
C ASP A 224 -9.76 -6.40 -17.60
N THR A 225 -8.94 -7.43 -17.42
CA THR A 225 -9.10 -8.41 -16.34
C THR A 225 -8.99 -7.79 -14.95
N LEU A 226 -8.13 -6.79 -14.77
CA LEU A 226 -7.95 -6.07 -13.52
C LEU A 226 -9.05 -5.04 -13.27
N ARG A 227 -9.60 -4.39 -14.30
CA ARG A 227 -10.80 -3.54 -14.19
C ARG A 227 -11.99 -4.38 -13.75
N ALA A 228 -12.21 -5.52 -14.41
CA ALA A 228 -13.24 -6.47 -13.99
C ALA A 228 -13.05 -6.94 -12.54
N ALA A 229 -11.81 -7.14 -12.08
CA ALA A 229 -11.56 -7.43 -10.66
C ALA A 229 -11.89 -6.25 -9.76
N ARG A 230 -11.39 -5.06 -10.07
CA ARG A 230 -11.63 -3.80 -9.35
C ARG A 230 -13.12 -3.55 -9.14
N ASP A 231 -13.93 -3.76 -10.18
CA ASP A 231 -15.37 -3.46 -10.15
C ASP A 231 -16.17 -4.44 -9.26
N THR A 232 -15.56 -5.55 -8.84
CA THR A 232 -16.13 -6.45 -7.81
C THR A 232 -15.76 -6.05 -6.38
N LEU A 233 -14.93 -5.02 -6.20
CA LEU A 233 -14.35 -4.64 -4.91
C LEU A 233 -14.85 -3.28 -4.45
N ARG A 234 -14.79 -3.06 -3.14
CA ARG A 234 -14.98 -1.72 -2.59
C ARG A 234 -13.73 -0.87 -2.88
N VAL A 235 -13.90 0.14 -3.71
CA VAL A 235 -12.82 1.04 -4.12
C VAL A 235 -13.23 2.50 -3.91
N VAL A 236 -12.31 3.28 -3.36
CA VAL A 236 -12.41 4.74 -3.27
C VAL A 236 -11.19 5.31 -3.99
N GLU A 237 -11.40 6.07 -5.07
CA GLU A 237 -10.35 6.67 -5.92
C GLU A 237 -10.48 8.19 -5.99
#